data_AF-A0A1E5UIC4-F1
#
_entry.id   AF-A0A1E5UIC4-F1
#
_cell.length_a   1.000
_cell.length_b   1.000
_cell.length_c   1.000
_cell.angle_alpha   90.00
_cell.angle_beta   90.00
_cell.angle_gamma   90.00
#
_symmetry.space_group_name_H-M   'P 1'
#
loop_
_entity.id
_entity.type
_entity.pdbx_description
1 polymer ?
#
loop_
_entity_poly.entity_id
_entity_poly.type
_entity_poly.pdbx_seq_one_letter_code
_entity_poly.pdbx_strand_id
1 'polypeptide(L)'
;MEAAAAAAGVQLGSSKPQIATQAEMAEARVPLAYRDQCAHLLIPLNKCRVSEFYLPWKCEPERHAYEKCQYELVMERMLQMQKIREAQEAKVKGGASIGLIPATAKLA
;
A
#
# COMPACT_ATOMS: atom_id res chain seq x y z
N MET A 1 9.46 -2.31 -10.26
CA MET A 1 8.89 -1.30 -9.34
C MET A 1 9.77 -1.10 -8.11
N GLU A 2 10.23 -2.18 -7.46
CA GLU A 2 11.18 -2.13 -6.32
C GLU A 2 12.43 -1.27 -6.57
N ALA A 3 13.11 -1.44 -7.71
CA ALA A 3 14.29 -0.65 -8.05
C ALA A 3 14.01 0.88 -8.15
N ALA A 4 12.79 1.27 -8.51
CA ALA A 4 12.38 2.67 -8.57
C ALA A 4 12.08 3.24 -7.17
N ALA A 5 11.48 2.44 -6.28
CA ALA A 5 11.23 2.82 -4.89
C ALA A 5 12.52 2.93 -4.06
N ALA A 6 13.43 1.95 -4.21
CA ALA A 6 14.73 1.94 -3.55
C ALA A 6 15.58 3.16 -3.94
N ALA A 7 15.58 3.52 -5.22
CA ALA A 7 16.32 4.69 -5.69
C ALA A 7 15.67 6.05 -5.34
N ALA A 8 14.41 6.05 -4.90
CA ALA A 8 13.70 7.23 -4.40
C ALA A 8 13.73 7.32 -2.86
N GLY A 9 14.41 6.40 -2.16
CA GLY A 9 14.41 6.31 -0.70
C GLY A 9 13.04 6.00 -0.09
N VAL A 10 12.08 5.49 -0.89
CA VAL A 10 10.73 5.16 -0.43
C VAL A 10 10.73 3.73 0.10
N GLN A 11 10.54 3.56 1.41
CA GLN A 11 10.30 2.25 2.02
C GLN A 11 8.93 1.72 1.56
N LEU A 12 8.95 0.56 0.90
CA LEU A 12 7.75 -0.16 0.48
C LEU A 12 7.17 -0.89 1.69
N GLY A 13 5.93 -0.55 2.06
CA GLY A 13 5.24 -1.11 3.23
C GLY A 13 4.32 -0.07 3.88
N SER A 14 3.39 -0.52 4.73
CA SER A 14 2.64 0.40 5.57
C SER A 14 3.42 0.75 6.83
N SER A 15 3.24 1.97 7.32
CA SER A 15 3.82 2.43 8.58
C SER A 15 3.16 1.80 9.81
N LYS A 16 1.98 1.22 9.66
CA LYS A 16 1.16 0.72 10.77
C LYS A 16 1.63 -0.65 11.27
N PRO A 17 1.63 -0.89 12.59
CA PRO A 17 1.97 -2.20 13.13
C PRO A 17 0.92 -3.24 12.78
N GLN A 18 1.37 -4.48 12.56
CA GLN A 18 0.50 -5.64 12.44
C GLN A 18 0.09 -6.09 13.84
N ILE A 19 -1.15 -5.76 14.24
CA ILE A 19 -1.67 -6.04 15.59
C ILE A 19 -2.21 -7.47 15.70
N ALA A 20 -2.87 -7.97 14.64
CA ALA A 20 -3.39 -9.33 14.61
C ALA A 20 -2.27 -10.33 14.28
N THR A 21 -2.20 -11.42 15.05
CA THR A 21 -1.26 -12.50 14.76
C THR A 21 -1.74 -13.33 13.57
N GLN A 22 -0.80 -14.02 12.92
CA GLN A 22 -1.14 -14.89 11.78
C GLN A 22 -2.05 -16.06 12.19
N ALA A 23 -1.88 -16.59 13.41
CA ALA A 23 -2.71 -17.65 13.94
C ALA A 23 -4.17 -17.19 14.14
N GLU A 24 -4.38 -16.02 14.72
CA GLU A 24 -5.72 -15.43 14.92
C GLU A 24 -6.43 -15.17 13.59
N MET A 25 -5.71 -14.66 12.58
CA MET A 25 -6.28 -14.45 11.24
C MET A 25 -6.65 -15.76 10.54
N ALA A 26 -5.87 -16.83 10.77
CA ALA A 26 -6.16 -18.15 10.23
C ALA A 26 -7.38 -18.78 10.91
N GLU A 27 -7.48 -18.69 12.24
CA GLU A 27 -8.61 -19.17 13.02
C GLU A 27 -9.91 -18.46 12.63
N ALA A 28 -9.85 -17.13 12.46
CA ALA A 28 -10.97 -16.33 11.99
C ALA A 28 -11.26 -16.49 10.47
N ARG A 29 -10.52 -17.36 9.78
CA ARG A 29 -10.65 -17.65 8.34
C ARG A 29 -10.62 -16.39 7.46
N VAL A 30 -9.77 -15.43 7.80
CA VAL A 30 -9.63 -14.19 7.02
C VAL A 30 -9.01 -14.52 5.65
N PRO A 31 -9.64 -14.12 4.53
CA PRO A 31 -9.09 -14.31 3.19
C PRO A 31 -7.76 -13.57 3.01
N LEU A 32 -6.85 -14.10 2.18
CA LEU A 32 -5.51 -13.55 1.98
C LEU A 32 -5.50 -12.07 1.59
N ALA A 33 -6.49 -11.62 0.81
CA ALA A 33 -6.60 -10.21 0.39
C ALA A 33 -6.85 -9.25 1.56
N TYR A 34 -7.42 -9.72 2.67
CA TYR A 34 -7.77 -8.94 3.86
C TYR A 34 -6.86 -9.23 5.05
N ARG A 35 -5.70 -9.88 4.82
CA ARG A 35 -4.66 -10.08 5.84
C ARG A 35 -3.68 -8.91 5.85
N ASP A 36 -4.23 -7.71 5.96
CA ASP A 36 -3.51 -6.46 6.00
C ASP A 36 -3.42 -5.92 7.44
N GLN A 37 -2.79 -4.77 7.63
CA GLN A 37 -2.61 -4.14 8.95
C GLN A 37 -3.95 -3.89 9.66
N CYS A 38 -5.05 -3.74 8.91
CA CYS A 38 -6.39 -3.51 9.44
C CYS A 38 -7.18 -4.78 9.82
N ALA A 39 -6.61 -5.98 9.65
CA ALA A 39 -7.30 -7.25 9.91
C ALA A 39 -7.83 -7.40 11.35
N HIS A 40 -7.17 -6.77 12.32
CA HIS A 40 -7.59 -6.76 13.72
C HIS A 40 -8.98 -6.12 13.94
N LEU A 41 -9.42 -5.21 13.07
CA LEU A 41 -10.76 -4.61 13.08
C LEU A 41 -11.78 -5.43 12.28
N LEU A 42 -11.30 -6.21 11.30
CA LEU A 42 -12.18 -7.04 10.47
C LEU A 42 -12.71 -8.25 11.22
N ILE A 43 -11.92 -8.84 12.11
CA ILE A 43 -12.33 -9.98 12.95
C ILE A 43 -13.57 -9.63 13.82
N PRO A 44 -13.58 -8.55 14.63
CA PRO A 44 -14.78 -8.19 15.41
C PRO A 44 -15.95 -7.75 14.51
N LEU A 45 -15.69 -7.06 13.39
CA LEU A 45 -16.74 -6.70 12.44
C LEU A 45 -17.44 -7.94 11.85
N ASN A 46 -16.69 -8.98 11.48
CA ASN A 46 -17.27 -10.21 10.96
C ASN A 46 -18.04 -10.98 12.04
N LYS A 47 -17.60 -10.95 13.30
CA LYS A 47 -18.37 -11.50 14.42
C LYS A 47 -19.72 -10.79 14.57
N CYS A 48 -19.73 -9.45 14.56
CA CYS A 48 -20.95 -8.65 14.65
C CYS A 48 -21.89 -8.89 13.46
N ARG A 49 -21.35 -8.98 12.24
CA ARG A 49 -22.13 -9.26 11.03
C ARG A 49 -22.84 -10.62 11.11
N VAL A 50 -22.16 -11.65 11.61
CA VAL A 50 -22.77 -12.99 11.75
C VAL A 50 -23.83 -12.99 12.87
N SER A 51 -23.58 -12.32 14.00
CA SER A 51 -24.55 -12.28 15.11
C SER A 51 -25.83 -11.51 14.76
N GLU A 52 -25.69 -10.42 14.00
CA GLU A 52 -26.82 -9.55 13.59
C GLU A 52 -27.35 -9.90 12.20
N PHE A 53 -27.03 -11.06 11.64
CA PHE A 53 -27.50 -11.52 10.31
C PHE A 53 -27.25 -10.50 9.18
N TYR A 54 -26.14 -9.77 9.23
CA TYR A 54 -25.70 -8.81 8.20
C TYR A 54 -26.68 -7.65 7.97
N LEU A 55 -27.44 -7.25 8.98
CA LEU A 55 -28.35 -6.10 8.88
C LEU A 55 -27.57 -4.79 8.62
N PRO A 56 -27.95 -3.96 7.63
CA PRO A 56 -27.18 -2.77 7.23
C PRO A 56 -27.01 -1.69 8.31
N TRP A 57 -27.99 -1.57 9.21
CA TRP A 57 -28.02 -0.58 10.30
C TRP A 57 -27.35 -1.07 11.59
N LYS A 58 -26.77 -2.27 11.58
CA LYS A 58 -25.99 -2.82 12.69
C LYS A 58 -24.50 -2.79 12.35
N CYS A 59 -23.66 -2.82 13.40
CA CYS A 59 -22.20 -2.84 13.28
C CYS A 59 -21.58 -1.63 12.54
N GLU A 60 -22.27 -0.48 12.55
CA GLU A 60 -21.77 0.75 11.94
C GLU A 60 -20.45 1.25 12.55
N PRO A 61 -20.26 1.31 13.89
CA PRO A 61 -19.01 1.84 14.43
C PRO A 61 -17.81 0.95 14.10
N GLU A 62 -17.97 -0.37 14.13
CA GLU A 62 -16.91 -1.33 13.74
C GLU A 62 -16.61 -1.24 12.24
N ARG A 63 -17.65 -1.07 11.41
CA ARG A 63 -17.50 -0.88 9.96
C ARG A 63 -16.72 0.40 9.67
N HIS A 64 -17.12 1.51 10.29
CA HIS A 64 -16.46 2.80 10.06
C HIS A 64 -15.01 2.79 10.55
N ALA A 65 -14.72 2.14 11.68
CA ALA A 65 -13.35 1.98 12.16
C ALA A 65 -12.48 1.21 11.16
N TYR A 66 -12.98 0.10 10.61
CA TYR A 66 -12.27 -0.68 9.59
C TYR A 66 -12.05 0.13 8.30
N GLU A 67 -13.07 0.84 7.82
CA GLU A 67 -13.00 1.69 6.62
C GLU A 67 -12.01 2.84 6.79
N LYS A 68 -12.00 3.49 7.96
CA LYS A 68 -11.02 4.53 8.28
C LYS A 68 -9.60 3.99 8.26
N CYS A 69 -9.38 2.81 8.84
CA CYS A 69 -8.06 2.17 8.82
C CYS A 69 -7.59 1.91 7.38
N GLN A 70 -8.47 1.37 6.52
CA GLN A 70 -8.19 1.13 5.10
C GLN A 70 -7.92 2.42 4.33
N TYR A 71 -8.70 3.47 4.60
CA TYR A 71 -8.53 4.78 3.98
C TYR A 71 -7.11 5.32 4.25
N GLU A 72 -6.68 5.30 5.50
CA GLU A 72 -5.34 5.74 5.88
C GLU A 72 -4.23 4.93 5.19
N LEU A 73 -4.39 3.60 5.04
CA LEU A 73 -3.44 2.75 4.29
C LEU A 73 -3.35 3.12 2.81
N VAL A 74 -4.48 3.43 2.18
CA VAL A 74 -4.53 3.87 0.78
C VAL A 74 -3.85 5.22 0.63
N MET A 75 -4.10 6.16 1.54
CA MET A 75 -3.45 7.48 1.54
C MET A 75 -1.94 7.38 1.69
N GLU A 76 -1.44 6.54 2.60
CA GLU A 76 0.00 6.24 2.72
C GLU A 76 0.59 5.77 1.39
N ARG A 77 -0.09 4.83 0.73
CA ARG A 77 0.35 4.27 -0.56
C ARG A 77 0.33 5.31 -1.69
N MET A 78 -0.68 6.19 -1.71
CA MET A 78 -0.75 7.28 -2.70
C MET A 78 0.44 8.24 -2.55
N LEU A 79 0.78 8.62 -1.32
CA LEU A 79 1.95 9.46 -1.05
C LEU A 79 3.26 8.77 -1.45
N GLN A 80 3.40 7.47 -1.17
CA GLN A 80 4.56 6.69 -1.63
C GLN A 80 4.65 6.68 -3.16
N MET A 81 3.52 6.48 -3.85
CA MET A 81 3.48 6.47 -5.31
C MET A 81 3.78 7.83 -5.93
N GLN A 82 3.34 8.93 -5.32
CA GLN A 82 3.68 10.29 -5.76
C GLN A 82 5.20 10.52 -5.69
N LYS A 83 5.83 10.19 -4.55
CA LYS A 83 7.29 10.29 -4.39
C LYS A 83 8.06 9.46 -5.41
N ILE A 84 7.59 8.24 -5.70
CA ILE A 84 8.21 7.37 -6.73
C ILE A 84 8.07 8.01 -8.12
N ARG A 85 6.91 8.57 -8.45
CA ARG A 85 6.67 9.24 -9.75
C ARG A 85 7.54 10.48 -9.91
N GLU A 86 7.60 11.34 -8.91
CA GLU A 86 8.47 12.54 -8.90
C GLU A 86 9.94 12.16 -9.08
N ALA A 87 10.41 11.12 -8.39
CA ALA A 87 11.77 10.62 -8.53
C ALA A 87 12.04 10.04 -9.93
N GLN A 88 11.05 9.37 -10.53
CA GLN A 88 11.15 8.87 -11.91
C GLN A 88 11.21 10.02 -12.92
N GLU A 89 10.37 11.05 -12.76
CA GLU A 89 10.38 12.24 -13.61
C GLU A 89 11.72 12.99 -13.52
N ALA A 90 12.27 13.14 -12.31
CA ALA A 90 13.59 13.73 -12.11
C ALA A 90 14.69 12.95 -12.84
N LYS A 91 14.64 11.60 -12.83
CA LYS A 91 15.57 10.75 -13.58
C LYS A 91 15.41 10.88 -15.09
N VAL A 92 14.19 10.98 -15.60
CA VAL A 92 13.93 11.17 -17.05
C VAL A 92 14.46 12.53 -17.50
N LYS A 93 14.26 13.59 -16.73
CA LYS A 93 14.79 14.93 -17.03
C LYS A 93 16.33 14.99 -16.93
N GLY A 94 16.93 14.25 -16.00
CA GLY A 94 18.39 14.12 -15.86
C GLY A 94 19.07 13.17 -16.87
N GLY A 95 18.30 12.31 -17.54
CA GLY A 95 18.77 11.33 -18.53
C GLY A 95 18.60 11.76 -19.99
N ALA A 96 17.98 12.93 -20.26
CA ALA A 96 17.84 13.49 -21.60
C ALA A 96 19.10 14.26 -22.05
N SER A 97 20.28 13.66 -21.85
CA SER A 97 21.47 13.90 -22.66
C SER A 97 21.76 12.63 -23.44
N ILE A 98 20.81 12.23 -24.29
CA ILE A 98 21.10 11.29 -25.38
C ILE A 98 22.00 12.07 -26.36
N GLY A 99 23.28 12.16 -26.03
CA GLY A 99 24.34 12.44 -26.98
C GLY A 99 24.41 11.27 -27.94
N LEU A 100 23.55 11.28 -28.96
CA LEU A 100 23.53 10.32 -30.07
C LEU A 100 24.70 10.53 -31.05
N ILE A 101 25.83 11.07 -30.58
CA ILE A 101 27.08 11.10 -31.32
C ILE A 101 28.12 10.39 -30.44
N PRO A 102 28.47 9.12 -30.73
CA PRO A 102 29.62 8.48 -30.12
C PRO A 102 30.85 9.37 -30.35
N ALA A 103 31.63 9.62 -29.29
CA ALA A 103 32.82 10.48 -29.32
C ALA A 103 33.96 9.97 -30.24
N THR A 104 33.72 8.96 -31.07
CA THR A 104 34.69 8.37 -32.01
C THR A 104 34.61 8.95 -33.42
N ALA A 105 33.69 9.88 -33.72
CA ALA A 105 33.61 10.55 -35.02
C ALA A 105 34.49 11.81 -35.11
N LYS A 106 35.72 11.76 -34.58
CA LYS A 106 36.74 12.80 -34.78
C LYS A 106 38.03 12.11 -35.18
N LEU A 107 38.61 12.56 -36.31
CA LEU A 107 39.88 12.18 -36.96
C LEU A 107 39.77 11.23 -38.17
N ALA A 108 39.49 11.78 -39.35
CA ALA A 108 40.46 11.96 -40.46
C ALA A 108 39.76 12.67 -41.64
#